data_AF-A0A8S1RZX2-F1
#
_entry.id   AF-A0A8S1RZX2-F1
#
_cell.length_a   1.000
_cell.length_b   1.000
_cell.length_c   1.000
_cell.angle_alpha   90.00
_cell.angle_beta   90.00
_cell.angle_gamma   90.00
#
_symmetry.space_group_name_H-M   'P 1'
#
loop_
_entity.id
_entity.type
_entity.pdbx_description
1 polymer ?
#
loop_
_entity_poly.entity_id
_entity_poly.type
_entity_poly.pdbx_seq_one_letter_code
_entity_poly.pdbx_strand_id
1 'polypeptide(L)'
;MIKFCLNLKNYFSSSILPYNPKGYKNIQKYIEHHELIQKRLSTLEIQEDQFIFAFNNFIDSIQDEDFNEFAREVCDQKLANSFIEGLQRIQNEELKFEKIVDDETEEQIYFTDMNIFVNVNRNVSLFDHEILLNKPNKFPKVTALFSQGEEIMVCLSIGALIKSKVSLIISDQKYEPENFHHVRFMVLKDEFDQNGFFQTLKMAFLLNEKQMFLGQNPTWKIIDIDKYLQKQYPQFF
;
A
#
# COMPACT_ATOMS: atom_id res chain seq x y z
N MET A 1 -28.08 -36.49 -18.02
CA MET A 1 -27.33 -35.29 -18.42
C MET A 1 -27.63 -34.20 -17.40
N ILE A 2 -26.91 -34.21 -16.27
CA ILE A 2 -27.15 -33.31 -15.13
C ILE A 2 -26.34 -32.04 -15.40
N LYS A 3 -27.03 -30.92 -15.65
CA LYS A 3 -26.44 -29.58 -15.66
C LYS A 3 -25.91 -29.31 -14.26
N PHE A 4 -24.59 -29.42 -14.09
CA PHE A 4 -23.89 -28.85 -12.94
C PHE A 4 -23.97 -27.32 -13.05
N CYS A 5 -25.10 -26.75 -12.61
CA CYS A 5 -25.13 -25.35 -12.22
C CYS A 5 -24.31 -25.25 -10.93
N LEU A 6 -22.99 -25.10 -11.07
CA LEU A 6 -22.15 -24.68 -9.96
C LEU A 6 -22.70 -23.35 -9.45
N ASN A 7 -23.25 -23.44 -8.24
CA ASN A 7 -23.84 -22.36 -7.49
C ASN A 7 -22.67 -21.43 -7.07
N LEU A 8 -22.23 -20.57 -8.00
CA LEU A 8 -21.12 -19.62 -7.87
C LEU A 8 -21.38 -18.48 -6.86
N LYS A 9 -22.40 -18.59 -6.01
CA LYS A 9 -22.75 -17.57 -5.02
C LYS A 9 -21.93 -17.62 -3.72
N ASN A 10 -21.11 -18.65 -3.51
CA ASN A 10 -20.39 -18.85 -2.24
C ASN A 10 -18.86 -19.06 -2.35
N TYR A 11 -18.23 -18.78 -3.50
CA TYR A 11 -16.77 -18.75 -3.59
C TYR A 11 -16.27 -17.31 -3.57
N PHE A 12 -16.25 -16.78 -2.33
CA PHE A 12 -15.73 -15.49 -1.91
C PHE A 12 -16.41 -14.23 -2.45
N SER A 13 -16.75 -13.35 -1.51
CA SER A 13 -16.94 -11.92 -1.69
C SER A 13 -15.64 -11.18 -2.07
N SER A 14 -14.71 -11.79 -2.80
CA SER A 14 -13.34 -11.31 -3.04
C SER A 14 -13.14 -10.96 -4.52
N SER A 15 -12.64 -9.77 -4.79
CA SER A 15 -12.22 -9.36 -6.13
C SER A 15 -11.29 -10.40 -6.78
N ILE A 16 -11.42 -10.63 -8.10
CA ILE A 16 -10.57 -11.56 -8.87
C ILE A 16 -9.12 -11.06 -8.91
N LEU A 17 -8.94 -9.75 -8.93
CA LEU A 17 -7.66 -9.05 -8.92
C LEU A 17 -7.58 -8.12 -7.70
N PRO A 18 -6.40 -7.83 -7.13
CA PRO A 18 -6.22 -6.80 -6.10
C PRO A 18 -6.37 -5.37 -6.64
N TYR A 19 -7.49 -5.13 -7.32
CA TYR A 19 -7.85 -3.89 -7.98
C TYR A 19 -9.38 -3.83 -8.09
N ASN A 20 -9.98 -2.69 -7.77
CA ASN A 20 -11.39 -2.43 -7.86
C ASN A 20 -11.66 -1.47 -9.03
N PRO A 21 -12.09 -1.95 -10.21
CA PRO A 21 -12.26 -1.07 -11.38
C PRO A 21 -13.33 0.01 -11.22
N LYS A 22 -14.22 -0.12 -10.22
CA LYS A 22 -15.21 0.90 -9.87
C LYS A 22 -14.64 2.03 -9.00
N GLY A 23 -13.41 1.88 -8.52
CA GLY A 23 -12.72 2.78 -7.62
C GLY A 23 -13.54 3.28 -6.43
N TYR A 24 -13.15 4.44 -5.94
CA TYR A 24 -13.76 5.19 -4.86
C TYR A 24 -14.08 6.60 -5.35
N LYS A 25 -15.31 7.07 -5.08
CA LYS A 25 -15.80 8.40 -5.52
C LYS A 25 -15.95 9.41 -4.39
N ASN A 26 -16.09 8.95 -3.15
CA ASN A 26 -16.29 9.83 -2.01
C ASN A 26 -14.97 10.06 -1.26
N ILE A 27 -14.30 11.15 -1.62
CA ILE A 27 -13.00 11.53 -1.06
C ILE A 27 -13.09 12.57 0.06
N GLN A 28 -14.27 13.19 0.28
CA GLN A 28 -14.42 14.36 1.15
C GLN A 28 -13.88 14.14 2.57
N LYS A 29 -14.09 12.93 3.12
CA LYS A 29 -13.63 12.56 4.46
C LYS A 29 -12.10 12.46 4.62
N TYR A 30 -11.35 12.52 3.52
CA TYR A 30 -9.89 12.41 3.53
C TYR A 30 -9.17 13.74 3.36
N ILE A 31 -9.88 14.82 3.02
CA ILE A 31 -9.27 16.14 2.76
C ILE A 31 -8.56 16.67 4.01
N GLU A 32 -9.22 16.63 5.16
CA GLU A 32 -8.62 17.10 6.42
C GLU A 32 -7.40 16.27 6.85
N HIS A 33 -7.45 14.95 6.61
CA HIS A 33 -6.32 14.06 6.91
C HIS A 33 -5.14 14.29 5.95
N HIS A 34 -5.45 14.55 4.68
CA HIS A 34 -4.44 14.81 3.65
C HIS A 34 -3.59 16.02 3.99
N GLU A 35 -4.17 17.17 4.34
CA GLU A 35 -3.40 18.39 4.67
C GLU A 35 -2.43 18.16 5.84
N LEU A 36 -2.88 17.47 6.89
CA LEU A 36 -2.03 17.16 8.04
C LEU A 36 -0.88 16.22 7.68
N ILE A 37 -1.16 15.18 6.89
CA ILE A 37 -0.16 14.19 6.49
C ILE A 37 0.81 14.80 5.48
N GLN A 38 0.32 15.54 4.49
CA GLN A 38 1.13 16.26 3.50
C GLN A 38 2.14 17.18 4.20
N LYS A 39 1.70 18.00 5.17
CA LYS A 39 2.62 18.84 5.96
C LYS A 39 3.72 18.02 6.63
N ARG A 40 3.40 16.84 7.19
CA ARG A 40 4.39 15.94 7.78
C ARG A 40 5.34 15.41 6.71
N LEU A 41 4.83 14.90 5.59
CA LEU A 41 5.65 14.36 4.49
C LEU A 41 6.57 15.41 3.88
N SER A 42 6.14 16.68 3.75
CA SER A 42 7.02 17.78 3.35
C SER A 42 8.18 17.98 4.31
N THR A 43 7.97 17.86 5.62
CA THR A 43 9.09 17.91 6.60
C THR A 43 10.04 16.72 6.50
N LEU A 44 9.61 15.65 5.83
CA LEU A 44 10.39 14.45 5.55
C LEU A 44 11.01 14.46 4.14
N GLU A 45 10.82 15.53 3.38
CA GLU A 45 11.25 15.66 1.97
C GLU A 45 10.67 14.58 1.03
N ILE A 46 9.54 13.98 1.41
CA ILE A 46 8.83 12.99 0.60
C ILE A 46 7.89 13.71 -0.37
N GLN A 47 8.02 13.42 -1.67
CA GLN A 47 7.24 14.06 -2.74
C GLN A 47 6.02 13.22 -3.13
N GLU A 48 4.90 13.89 -3.40
CA GLU A 48 3.62 13.24 -3.73
C GLU A 48 3.66 12.50 -5.07
N ASP A 49 4.29 13.12 -6.07
CA ASP A 49 4.39 12.61 -7.44
C ASP A 49 5.02 11.21 -7.53
N GLN A 50 5.89 10.87 -6.56
CA GLN A 50 6.52 9.55 -6.51
C GLN A 50 5.50 8.42 -6.26
N PHE A 51 4.45 8.69 -5.48
CA PHE A 51 3.41 7.69 -5.20
C PHE A 51 2.48 7.48 -6.40
N ILE A 52 2.11 8.57 -7.08
CA ILE A 52 1.31 8.51 -8.31
C ILE A 52 2.10 7.75 -9.38
N PHE A 53 3.37 8.13 -9.60
CA PHE A 53 4.25 7.46 -10.56
C PHE A 53 4.42 5.97 -10.27
N ALA A 54 4.67 5.60 -9.01
CA ALA A 54 4.81 4.20 -8.61
C ALA A 54 3.53 3.39 -8.88
N PHE A 55 2.36 3.94 -8.55
CA PHE A 55 1.09 3.27 -8.81
C PHE A 55 0.82 3.13 -10.32
N ASN A 56 1.02 4.20 -11.09
CA ASN A 56 0.85 4.19 -12.54
C ASN A 56 1.73 3.14 -13.21
N ASN A 57 3.03 3.13 -12.91
CA ASN A 57 3.95 2.16 -13.50
C ASN A 57 3.58 0.74 -13.13
N PHE A 58 3.16 0.50 -11.89
CA PHE A 58 2.71 -0.82 -11.47
C PHE A 58 1.50 -1.28 -12.30
N ILE A 59 0.46 -0.45 -12.43
CA ILE A 59 -0.72 -0.80 -13.22
C ILE A 59 -0.39 -0.91 -14.72
N ASP A 60 0.48 -0.03 -15.24
CA ASP A 60 0.87 0.00 -16.64
C ASP A 60 1.62 -1.27 -17.07
N SER A 61 2.45 -1.80 -16.16
CA SER A 61 3.27 -3.00 -16.38
C SER A 61 2.51 -4.33 -16.37
N ILE A 62 1.22 -4.35 -16.01
CA ILE A 62 0.46 -5.60 -15.78
C ILE A 62 0.40 -6.53 -17.01
N GLN A 63 0.58 -5.98 -18.21
CA GLN A 63 0.57 -6.74 -19.46
C GLN A 63 1.97 -7.04 -20.00
N ASP A 64 3.03 -6.61 -19.31
CA ASP A 64 4.40 -6.78 -19.76
C ASP A 64 4.90 -8.21 -19.46
N GLU A 65 5.82 -8.72 -20.28
CA GLU A 65 6.33 -10.09 -20.16
C GLU A 65 7.09 -10.34 -18.85
N ASP A 66 7.72 -9.31 -18.30
CA ASP A 66 8.50 -9.32 -17.07
C ASP A 66 7.71 -8.86 -15.83
N PHE A 67 6.38 -8.65 -15.95
CA PHE A 67 5.52 -8.18 -14.84
C PHE A 67 5.72 -8.98 -13.55
N ASN A 68 5.89 -10.30 -13.63
CA ASN A 68 6.04 -11.15 -12.45
C ASN A 68 7.31 -10.84 -11.64
N GLU A 69 8.40 -10.46 -12.31
CA GLU A 69 9.65 -10.06 -11.66
C GLU A 69 9.49 -8.66 -11.08
N PHE A 70 9.01 -7.73 -11.90
CA PHE A 70 8.76 -6.35 -11.51
C PHE A 70 7.82 -6.24 -10.29
N ALA A 71 6.70 -6.98 -10.29
CA ALA A 71 5.74 -7.00 -9.19
C ALA A 71 6.37 -7.45 -7.86
N ARG A 72 7.31 -8.40 -7.88
CA ARG A 72 7.99 -8.87 -6.65
C ARG A 72 9.00 -7.86 -6.12
N GLU A 73 9.57 -7.05 -7.01
CA GLU A 73 10.46 -5.97 -6.64
C GLU A 73 9.70 -4.81 -5.98
N VAL A 74 8.62 -4.35 -6.63
CA VAL A 74 7.91 -3.12 -6.24
C VAL A 74 6.76 -3.31 -5.26
N CYS A 75 6.26 -4.54 -5.09
CA CYS A 75 5.17 -4.84 -4.16
C CYS A 75 5.62 -5.73 -3.01
N ASP A 76 4.78 -5.81 -1.97
CA ASP A 76 4.85 -6.92 -1.03
C ASP A 76 4.57 -8.25 -1.74
N GLN A 77 5.22 -9.32 -1.28
CA GLN A 77 5.12 -10.65 -1.86
C GLN A 77 3.68 -11.19 -1.93
N LYS A 78 2.84 -10.96 -0.92
CA LYS A 78 1.44 -11.40 -0.92
C LYS A 78 0.62 -10.64 -1.95
N LEU A 79 0.85 -9.33 -2.09
CA LEU A 79 0.17 -8.52 -3.10
C LEU A 79 0.59 -8.95 -4.51
N ALA A 80 1.90 -9.10 -4.74
CA ALA A 80 2.45 -9.57 -6.01
C ALA A 80 1.86 -10.93 -6.40
N ASN A 81 1.87 -11.91 -5.49
CA ASN A 81 1.28 -13.24 -5.75
C ASN A 81 -0.22 -13.15 -6.07
N SER A 82 -0.96 -12.33 -5.31
CA SER A 82 -2.40 -12.15 -5.55
C SER A 82 -2.71 -11.53 -6.91
N PHE A 83 -1.85 -10.61 -7.40
CA PHE A 83 -1.96 -10.08 -8.76
C PHE A 83 -1.67 -11.15 -9.81
N ILE A 84 -0.57 -11.88 -9.67
CA ILE A 84 -0.16 -12.93 -10.62
C ILE A 84 -1.24 -14.02 -10.73
N GLU A 85 -1.75 -14.49 -9.60
CA GLU A 85 -2.84 -15.48 -9.55
C GLU A 85 -4.14 -14.93 -10.15
N GLY A 86 -4.46 -13.66 -9.86
CA GLY A 86 -5.65 -12.99 -10.41
C GLY A 86 -5.60 -12.87 -11.93
N LEU A 87 -4.44 -12.52 -12.50
CA LEU A 87 -4.24 -12.44 -13.96
C LEU A 87 -4.34 -13.80 -14.63
N GLN A 88 -3.73 -14.85 -14.05
CA GLN A 88 -3.89 -16.22 -14.52
C GLN A 88 -5.35 -16.66 -14.51
N ARG A 89 -6.10 -16.26 -13.47
CA ARG A 89 -7.53 -16.57 -13.37
C ARG A 89 -8.34 -15.84 -14.43
N ILE A 90 -8.08 -14.56 -14.68
CA ILE A 90 -8.69 -13.79 -15.77
C ILE A 90 -8.48 -14.49 -17.12
N GLN A 91 -7.25 -14.94 -17.38
CA GLN A 91 -6.91 -15.68 -18.60
C GLN A 91 -7.65 -17.01 -18.70
N ASN A 92 -7.65 -17.81 -17.63
CA ASN A 92 -8.28 -19.13 -17.60
C ASN A 92 -9.80 -19.08 -17.72
N GLU A 93 -10.42 -18.02 -17.18
CA GLU A 93 -11.87 -17.80 -17.24
C GLU A 93 -12.31 -17.01 -18.50
N GLU A 94 -11.38 -16.71 -19.42
CA GLU A 94 -11.62 -15.94 -20.66
C GLU A 94 -12.32 -14.59 -20.39
N LEU A 95 -12.00 -13.95 -19.27
CA LEU A 95 -12.56 -12.65 -18.92
C LEU A 95 -11.92 -11.56 -19.79
N LYS A 96 -12.72 -10.58 -20.22
CA LYS A 96 -12.17 -9.39 -20.87
C LYS A 96 -11.23 -8.67 -19.91
N PHE A 97 -10.09 -8.24 -20.42
CA PHE A 97 -9.09 -7.53 -19.63
C PHE A 97 -8.40 -6.51 -20.51
N GLU A 98 -8.46 -5.25 -20.11
CA GLU A 98 -7.94 -4.14 -20.90
C GLU A 98 -7.28 -3.12 -19.97
N LYS A 99 -6.06 -2.69 -20.34
CA LYS A 99 -5.40 -1.53 -19.76
C LYS A 99 -5.83 -0.29 -20.55
N ILE A 100 -6.25 0.74 -19.84
CA ILE A 100 -6.55 2.06 -20.39
C ILE A 100 -5.51 3.05 -19.88
N VAL A 101 -5.02 3.89 -20.79
CA VAL A 101 -4.24 5.08 -20.48
C VAL A 101 -5.01 6.27 -21.04
N ASP A 102 -5.45 7.16 -20.16
CA ASP A 102 -6.19 8.38 -20.51
C ASP A 102 -5.35 9.60 -20.10
N ASP A 103 -4.55 10.11 -21.03
CA ASP A 103 -3.67 11.27 -20.81
C ASP A 103 -4.44 12.58 -20.54
N GLU A 104 -5.76 12.62 -20.72
CA GLU A 104 -6.60 13.77 -20.34
C GLU A 104 -6.97 13.73 -18.84
N THR A 105 -6.74 12.60 -18.15
CA THR A 105 -7.00 12.47 -16.72
C THR A 105 -6.03 13.32 -15.90
N GLU A 106 -6.56 14.33 -15.21
CA GLU A 106 -5.81 15.07 -14.20
C GLU A 106 -5.58 14.17 -12.97
N GLU A 107 -4.33 13.81 -12.74
CA GLU A 107 -3.92 12.93 -11.64
C GLU A 107 -3.98 13.65 -10.30
N GLN A 108 -4.44 12.95 -9.26
CA GLN A 108 -4.63 13.54 -7.93
C GLN A 108 -4.29 12.51 -6.85
N ILE A 109 -3.80 12.98 -5.71
CA ILE A 109 -3.51 12.15 -4.55
C ILE A 109 -4.03 12.79 -3.26
N TYR A 110 -4.68 11.97 -2.43
CA TYR A 110 -5.11 12.34 -1.09
C TYR A 110 -4.58 11.32 -0.08
N PHE A 111 -3.74 11.76 0.83
CA PHE A 111 -3.23 10.89 1.90
C PHE A 111 -4.34 10.58 2.91
N THR A 112 -4.54 9.30 3.19
CA THR A 112 -5.62 8.82 4.07
C THR A 112 -5.16 8.62 5.51
N ASP A 113 -3.95 8.10 5.68
CA ASP A 113 -3.38 7.78 6.98
C ASP A 113 -1.86 7.58 6.87
N MET A 114 -1.17 7.69 8.00
CA MET A 114 0.26 7.47 8.13
C MET A 114 0.49 6.66 9.40
N ASN A 115 1.08 5.47 9.27
CA ASN A 115 1.36 4.57 10.37
C ASN A 115 2.85 4.26 10.41
N ILE A 116 3.40 4.17 11.61
CA ILE A 116 4.75 3.64 11.80
C ILE A 116 4.60 2.28 12.50
N PHE A 117 5.41 1.32 12.09
CA PHE A 117 5.46 -0.03 12.63
C PHE A 117 6.87 -0.33 13.13
N VAL A 118 6.96 -1.26 14.07
CA VAL A 118 8.23 -1.69 14.64
C VAL A 118 8.23 -3.22 14.66
N ASN A 119 9.28 -3.84 14.12
CA ASN A 119 9.41 -5.28 14.02
C ASN A 119 10.75 -5.73 14.64
N VAL A 120 10.72 -6.78 15.44
CA VAL A 120 11.88 -7.39 16.11
C VAL A 120 12.52 -8.54 15.32
N ASN A 121 12.01 -8.87 14.12
CA ASN A 121 12.51 -9.99 13.33
C ASN A 121 12.58 -9.66 11.83
N ARG A 122 13.82 -9.61 11.30
CA ARG A 122 14.14 -9.31 9.90
C ARG A 122 13.60 -10.33 8.89
N ASN A 123 13.30 -11.56 9.33
CA ASN A 123 12.97 -12.68 8.43
C ASN A 123 11.47 -12.93 8.26
N VAL A 124 10.61 -12.02 8.73
CA VAL A 124 9.16 -12.26 8.79
C VAL A 124 8.43 -11.36 7.80
N SER A 125 7.46 -11.94 7.08
CA SER A 125 6.58 -11.23 6.14
C SER A 125 6.00 -9.98 6.78
N LEU A 126 5.78 -8.95 5.96
CA LEU A 126 5.23 -7.65 6.35
C LEU A 126 3.87 -7.74 7.07
N PHE A 127 3.23 -8.89 6.95
CA PHE A 127 1.92 -9.22 7.50
C PHE A 127 1.98 -9.98 8.82
N ASP A 128 3.14 -10.23 9.41
CA ASP A 128 3.22 -10.93 10.71
C ASP A 128 3.56 -9.96 11.86
N HIS A 129 3.29 -8.68 11.67
CA HIS A 129 3.71 -7.61 12.58
C HIS A 129 2.69 -7.29 13.69
N GLU A 130 3.18 -6.96 14.89
CA GLU A 130 2.37 -6.27 15.91
C GLU A 130 2.34 -4.76 15.60
N ILE A 131 1.15 -4.21 15.33
CA ILE A 131 0.94 -2.76 15.23
C ILE A 131 1.19 -2.12 16.60
N LEU A 132 2.19 -1.23 16.68
CA LEU A 132 2.64 -0.64 17.94
C LEU A 132 2.22 0.83 18.13
N LEU A 133 2.03 1.61 17.06
CA LEU A 133 1.96 3.07 17.21
C LEU A 133 0.54 3.67 17.26
N ASN A 134 -0.50 2.89 17.00
CA ASN A 134 -1.89 3.28 17.32
C ASN A 134 -2.31 2.87 18.75
N LYS A 135 -1.39 2.33 19.55
CA LYS A 135 -1.63 1.91 20.94
C LYS A 135 -0.47 2.40 21.84
N PRO A 136 -0.50 3.65 22.35
CA PRO A 136 0.58 4.22 23.18
C PRO A 136 0.95 3.33 24.38
N ASN A 137 0.02 2.53 24.88
CA ASN A 137 0.21 1.59 25.98
C ASN A 137 1.19 0.43 25.65
N LYS A 138 1.54 0.21 24.37
CA LYS A 138 2.51 -0.81 23.97
C LYS A 138 3.95 -0.29 23.85
N PHE A 139 4.18 1.03 23.93
CA PHE A 139 5.52 1.64 23.83
C PHE A 139 6.55 1.08 24.84
N PRO A 140 6.18 0.82 26.11
CA PRO A 140 7.12 0.25 27.09
C PRO A 140 7.66 -1.14 26.70
N LYS A 141 6.86 -1.94 25.98
CA LYS A 141 7.27 -3.28 25.50
C LYS A 141 8.34 -3.16 24.41
N VAL A 142 8.21 -2.18 23.51
CA VAL A 142 9.20 -1.91 22.44
C VAL A 142 10.52 -1.45 23.03
N THR A 143 10.47 -0.52 23.99
CA THR A 143 11.68 -0.04 24.66
C THR A 143 12.40 -1.14 25.45
N ALA A 144 11.65 -2.11 26.00
CA ALA A 144 12.22 -3.26 26.69
C ALA A 144 12.94 -4.22 25.73
N LEU A 145 12.33 -4.54 24.58
CA LEU A 145 12.95 -5.37 23.53
C LEU A 145 14.24 -4.72 22.99
N PHE A 146 14.21 -3.41 22.78
CA PHE A 146 15.37 -2.63 22.37
C PHE A 146 16.51 -2.66 23.40
N SER A 147 16.17 -2.58 24.69
CA SER A 147 17.14 -2.64 25.80
C SER A 147 17.79 -4.02 25.96
N GLN A 148 17.19 -5.06 25.37
CA GLN A 148 17.71 -6.43 25.37
C GLN A 148 18.66 -6.70 24.18
N GLY A 149 18.90 -5.71 23.32
CA GLY A 149 19.80 -5.82 22.17
C GLY A 149 19.18 -6.52 20.96
N GLU A 150 17.85 -6.66 20.92
CA GLU A 150 17.18 -7.19 19.73
C GLU A 150 17.27 -6.20 18.56
N GLU A 151 17.54 -6.72 17.37
CA GLU A 151 17.49 -5.92 16.15
C GLU A 151 16.04 -5.54 15.84
N ILE A 152 15.80 -4.23 15.78
CA ILE A 152 14.48 -3.68 15.55
C ILE A 152 14.47 -2.94 14.21
N MET A 153 13.58 -3.38 13.32
CA MET A 153 13.21 -2.68 12.10
C MET A 153 12.08 -1.70 12.38
N VAL A 154 12.14 -0.53 11.75
CA VAL A 154 11.06 0.45 11.76
C VAL A 154 10.54 0.61 10.35
N CYS A 155 9.23 0.48 10.19
CA CYS A 155 8.57 0.66 8.91
C CYS A 155 7.69 1.90 8.97
N LEU A 156 7.68 2.69 7.90
CA LEU A 156 6.70 3.76 7.71
C LEU A 156 5.75 3.33 6.60
N SER A 157 4.45 3.36 6.89
CA SER A 157 3.40 3.14 5.90
C SER A 157 2.55 4.38 5.71
N ILE A 158 2.18 4.62 4.46
CA ILE A 158 1.34 5.72 4.04
C ILE A 158 0.18 5.13 3.24
N GLY A 159 -1.05 5.45 3.64
CA GLY A 159 -2.23 5.21 2.83
C GLY A 159 -2.54 6.43 1.98
N ALA A 160 -2.93 6.21 0.72
CA ALA A 160 -3.31 7.25 -0.22
C ALA A 160 -4.53 6.84 -1.05
N LEU A 161 -5.28 7.81 -1.52
CA LEU A 161 -6.24 7.69 -2.61
C LEU A 161 -5.62 8.32 -3.84
N ILE A 162 -5.48 7.57 -4.92
CA ILE A 162 -4.83 8.01 -6.15
C ILE A 162 -5.86 7.98 -7.29
N LYS A 163 -6.11 9.13 -7.91
CA LYS A 163 -6.72 9.24 -9.23
C LYS A 163 -5.59 9.14 -10.25
N SER A 164 -5.66 8.10 -11.07
CA SER A 164 -4.60 7.69 -11.98
C SER A 164 -5.07 7.77 -13.42
N LYS A 165 -4.18 8.17 -14.32
CA LYS A 165 -4.42 8.09 -15.76
C LYS A 165 -4.39 6.67 -16.32
N VAL A 166 -3.86 5.71 -15.56
CA VAL A 166 -3.80 4.30 -15.94
C VAL A 166 -4.86 3.53 -15.17
N SER A 167 -5.66 2.74 -15.87
CA SER A 167 -6.75 1.97 -15.26
C SER A 167 -6.91 0.61 -15.91
N LEU A 168 -7.54 -0.32 -15.19
CA LEU A 168 -7.85 -1.65 -15.71
C LEU A 168 -9.36 -1.80 -15.85
N ILE A 169 -9.81 -2.24 -17.02
CA ILE A 169 -11.15 -2.80 -17.18
C ILE A 169 -11.04 -4.31 -17.06
N ILE A 170 -11.93 -4.89 -16.23
CA ILE A 170 -12.12 -6.33 -16.11
C ILE A 170 -13.58 -6.64 -16.46
N SER A 171 -13.78 -7.58 -17.39
CA SER A 171 -15.08 -8.01 -17.92
C SER A 171 -15.85 -6.85 -18.58
N ASP A 172 -17.15 -6.70 -18.29
CA ASP A 172 -18.02 -5.67 -18.89
C ASP A 172 -18.11 -4.39 -18.02
N GLN A 173 -17.09 -4.12 -17.21
CA GLN A 173 -17.06 -2.91 -16.38
C GLN A 173 -16.80 -1.68 -17.25
N LYS A 174 -17.45 -0.56 -16.90
CA LYS A 174 -17.23 0.72 -17.59
C LYS A 174 -16.03 1.43 -16.97
N TYR A 175 -15.18 1.99 -17.82
CA TYR A 175 -14.17 2.94 -17.40
C TYR A 175 -14.82 4.22 -16.86
N GLU A 176 -14.27 4.74 -15.77
CA GLU A 176 -14.66 6.02 -15.18
C GLU A 176 -13.38 6.73 -14.72
N PRO A 177 -12.93 7.81 -15.42
CA PRO A 177 -11.65 8.48 -15.14
C PRO A 177 -11.60 9.17 -13.77
N GLU A 178 -12.76 9.45 -13.18
CA GLU A 178 -12.90 10.12 -11.88
C GLU A 178 -12.71 9.19 -10.67
N ASN A 179 -12.34 7.94 -10.90
CA ASN A 179 -12.21 6.94 -9.86
C ASN A 179 -10.85 7.05 -9.15
N PHE A 180 -10.90 7.04 -7.82
CA PHE A 180 -9.72 6.92 -6.98
C PHE A 180 -9.48 5.46 -6.59
N HIS A 181 -8.22 5.08 -6.44
CA HIS A 181 -7.80 3.80 -5.90
C HIS A 181 -7.14 3.98 -4.55
N HIS A 182 -7.47 3.13 -3.58
CA HIS A 182 -6.80 3.18 -2.28
C HIS A 182 -5.50 2.39 -2.38
N VAL A 183 -4.36 3.05 -2.20
CA VAL A 183 -3.05 2.41 -2.31
C VAL A 183 -2.30 2.63 -1.01
N ARG A 184 -1.72 1.55 -0.48
CA ARG A 184 -0.86 1.63 0.70
C ARG A 184 0.57 1.36 0.30
N PHE A 185 1.44 2.29 0.68
CA PHE A 185 2.87 2.18 0.49
C PHE A 185 3.55 1.92 1.81
N MET A 186 4.73 1.33 1.76
CA MET A 186 5.59 1.17 2.91
C MET A 186 7.07 1.21 2.54
N VAL A 187 7.84 1.82 3.42
CA VAL A 187 9.30 1.78 3.40
C VAL A 187 9.80 0.98 4.60
N LEU A 188 10.79 0.14 4.35
CA LEU A 188 11.65 -0.48 5.36
C LEU A 188 12.92 0.38 5.52
N LYS A 189 13.27 0.72 6.74
CA LYS A 189 14.59 1.29 7.04
C LYS A 189 15.35 0.34 7.95
N ASP A 190 16.42 -0.25 7.43
CA ASP A 190 17.15 -1.33 8.07
C ASP A 190 18.07 -0.89 9.22
N GLU A 191 18.33 0.42 9.35
CA GLU A 191 19.27 0.95 10.34
C GLU A 191 18.74 2.25 10.98
N PHE A 192 18.16 2.11 12.16
CA PHE A 192 18.26 3.16 13.16
C PHE A 192 19.31 2.72 14.18
N ASP A 193 20.39 3.49 14.33
CA ASP A 193 21.21 3.35 15.52
C ASP A 193 20.37 3.70 16.77
N GLN A 194 20.80 3.24 17.95
CA GLN A 194 20.03 3.40 19.19
C GLN A 194 19.65 4.85 19.49
N ASN A 195 20.45 5.81 19.07
CA ASN A 195 20.20 7.23 19.27
C ASN A 195 19.23 7.81 18.24
N GLY A 196 19.32 7.39 16.97
CA GLY A 196 18.42 7.78 15.89
C GLY A 196 17.02 7.21 16.03
N PHE A 197 16.86 6.00 16.60
CA PHE A 197 15.55 5.39 16.87
C PHE A 197 14.72 6.22 17.85
N PHE A 198 15.29 6.57 19.01
CA PHE A 198 14.59 7.36 20.02
C PHE A 198 14.40 8.81 19.60
N GLN A 199 15.31 9.40 18.82
CA GLN A 199 15.07 10.73 18.24
C GLN A 199 13.98 10.70 17.17
N THR A 200 13.94 9.68 16.30
CA THR A 200 12.92 9.56 15.26
C THR A 200 11.55 9.26 15.84
N LEU A 201 11.45 8.39 16.84
CA LEU A 201 10.20 8.19 17.57
C LEU A 201 9.82 9.44 18.36
N LYS A 202 10.75 10.08 19.09
CA LYS A 202 10.45 11.34 19.79
C LYS A 202 10.00 12.44 18.83
N MET A 203 10.57 12.54 17.63
CA MET A 203 10.17 13.50 16.58
C MET A 203 8.83 13.12 15.94
N ALA A 204 8.57 11.83 15.74
CA ALA A 204 7.27 11.35 15.25
C ALA A 204 6.14 11.52 16.29
N PHE A 205 6.46 11.50 17.59
CA PHE A 205 5.52 11.70 18.70
C PHE A 205 5.43 13.15 19.20
N LEU A 206 6.49 13.94 19.08
CA LEU A 206 6.53 15.36 19.40
C LEU A 206 6.54 16.13 18.09
N LEU A 207 5.34 16.48 17.62
CA LEU A 207 5.15 17.52 16.61
C LEU A 207 5.73 18.84 17.12
N ASN A 208 7.03 19.02 16.98
CA ASN A 208 7.65 20.33 16.96
C ASN A 208 8.90 20.28 16.07
N GLU A 209 8.91 21.22 15.15
CA GLU A 209 9.88 21.46 14.10
C GLU A 209 11.33 21.26 14.57
N LYS A 210 12.03 20.27 13.99
CA LYS A 210 13.31 20.45 13.27
C LYS A 210 13.96 19.12 12.90
N GLN A 211 14.14 18.94 11.59
CA GLN A 211 15.13 18.08 10.94
C GLN A 211 14.94 16.57 11.11
N MET A 212 14.02 15.98 10.35
CA MET A 212 14.23 14.64 9.82
C MET A 212 15.03 14.77 8.51
N PHE A 213 16.33 14.51 8.56
CA PHE A 213 17.09 14.26 7.33
C PHE A 213 16.80 12.83 6.87
N LEU A 214 15.94 12.70 5.85
CA LEU A 214 15.82 11.48 5.06
C LEU A 214 16.62 11.68 3.78
N GLY A 215 17.92 11.43 3.87
CA GLY A 215 18.81 11.37 2.73
C GLY A 215 19.07 9.93 2.30
N GLN A 216 18.84 9.67 1.01
CA GLN A 216 19.33 8.54 0.22
C GLN A 216 18.42 7.29 0.17
N ASN A 217 17.42 7.38 -0.71
CA ASN A 217 16.63 6.30 -1.35
C ASN A 217 16.06 5.17 -0.49
N PRO A 218 14.80 5.30 -0.06
CA PRO A 218 13.98 4.16 0.29
C PRO A 218 13.21 3.61 -0.93
N THR A 219 13.42 2.33 -1.26
CA THR A 219 12.56 1.53 -2.16
C THR A 219 11.19 1.33 -1.51
N TRP A 220 10.30 2.32 -1.65
CA TRP A 220 8.90 2.18 -1.28
C TRP A 220 8.29 0.97 -1.98
N LYS A 221 7.60 0.12 -1.21
CA LYS A 221 6.82 -0.99 -1.74
C LYS A 221 5.33 -0.70 -1.66
N ILE A 222 4.58 -1.12 -2.68
CA ILE A 222 3.12 -1.16 -2.61
C ILE A 222 2.71 -2.40 -1.82
N ILE A 223 2.00 -2.21 -0.72
CA ILE A 223 1.62 -3.30 0.19
C ILE A 223 0.14 -3.60 0.20
N ASP A 224 -0.71 -2.72 -0.33
CA ASP A 224 -2.12 -3.01 -0.56
C ASP A 224 -2.70 -2.10 -1.65
N ILE A 225 -3.66 -2.61 -2.42
CA ILE A 225 -4.44 -1.86 -3.41
C ILE A 225 -5.93 -2.18 -3.20
N ASP A 226 -6.75 -1.13 -3.18
CA ASP A 226 -8.20 -1.16 -2.96
C ASP A 226 -8.65 -1.97 -1.73
N LYS A 227 -7.81 -1.89 -0.70
CA LYS A 227 -7.97 -2.56 0.60
C LYS A 227 -8.11 -4.08 0.43
N TYR A 228 -7.48 -4.65 -0.60
CA TYR A 228 -7.63 -6.05 -0.94
C TYR A 228 -7.08 -6.94 0.17
N LEU A 229 -5.83 -6.74 0.56
CA LEU A 229 -5.19 -7.48 1.64
C LEU A 229 -5.76 -7.08 3.00
N GLN A 230 -6.18 -5.83 3.19
CA GLN A 230 -6.88 -5.42 4.41
C GLN A 230 -8.20 -6.18 4.62
N LYS A 231 -8.96 -6.47 3.56
CA LYS A 231 -10.18 -7.28 3.66
C LYS A 231 -9.90 -8.75 3.94
N GLN A 232 -8.80 -9.29 3.41
CA GLN A 232 -8.41 -10.68 3.62
C GLN A 232 -7.75 -10.92 4.98
N TYR A 233 -7.01 -9.93 5.47
CA TYR A 233 -6.22 -10.03 6.69
C TYR A 233 -6.38 -8.79 7.58
N PRO A 234 -7.61 -8.52 8.08
CA PRO A 234 -7.91 -7.29 8.83
C PRO A 234 -7.10 -7.13 10.12
N GLN A 235 -6.56 -8.22 10.68
CA GLN A 235 -5.75 -8.19 11.89
C GLN A 235 -4.38 -7.50 11.74
N PHE A 236 -3.95 -7.23 10.51
CA PHE A 236 -2.62 -6.65 10.22
C PHE A 236 -2.66 -5.18 9.77
N PHE A 237 -3.85 -4.55 9.76
CA PHE A 237 -4.05 -3.16 9.32
C PHE A 237 -4.73 -2.30 10.37
#